data_AF-A0A7W9L769-F1
#
_entry.id   AF-A0A7W9L769-F1
#
_cell.length_a   1.000
_cell.length_b   1.000
_cell.length_c   1.000
_cell.angle_alpha   90.00
_cell.angle_beta   90.00
_cell.angle_gamma   90.00
#
_symmetry.space_group_name_H-M   'P 1'
#
loop_
_entity.id
_entity.type
_entity.pdbx_description
1 polymer ?
#
loop_
_entity_poly.entity_id
_entity_poly.type
_entity_poly.pdbx_seq_one_letter_code
_entity_poly.pdbx_strand_id
1 'polypeptide(L)'
;MRSRRPEPLSAPPAARYRPLMDKIAADQAVLHYGDGEFAVLKPGRFVRCAVTDKPIPLEVLRYWSPSRQQPYFGPAEFIASMQAAT
;
A
#
# COMPACT_ATOMS: atom_id res chain seq x y z
N MET A 1 28.35 28.99 24.35
CA MET A 1 27.76 28.65 23.04
C MET A 1 27.36 27.17 23.04
N ARG A 2 26.07 26.84 23.23
CA ARG A 2 25.58 25.45 23.09
C ARG A 2 25.04 25.29 21.68
N SER A 3 25.67 24.41 20.92
CA SER A 3 25.29 24.02 19.56
C SER A 3 23.81 23.67 19.51
N ARG A 4 23.00 24.52 18.86
CA ARG A 4 21.68 24.13 18.38
C ARG A 4 21.90 23.14 17.25
N ARG A 5 21.95 21.86 17.59
CA ARG A 5 21.84 20.77 16.62
C ARG A 5 20.44 20.89 16.01
N PRO A 6 20.27 21.07 14.69
CA PRO A 6 18.95 20.97 14.09
C PRO A 6 18.44 19.54 14.30
N GLU A 7 17.30 19.42 14.96
CA GLU A 7 16.55 18.16 15.02
C GLU A 7 16.25 17.74 13.57
N PRO A 8 16.55 16.50 13.15
CA PRO A 8 16.08 16.03 11.85
C PRO A 8 14.55 15.94 11.91
N LEU A 9 13.89 16.97 11.39
CA LEU A 9 12.47 16.95 11.09
C LEU A 9 12.22 15.80 10.11
N SER A 10 11.32 14.88 10.47
CA SER A 10 10.73 13.83 9.61
C SER A 10 11.47 12.48 9.51
N ALA A 11 11.50 11.73 10.60
CA ALA A 11 11.40 10.27 10.53
C ALA A 11 10.02 9.85 11.07
N PRO A 12 9.06 9.40 10.25
CA PRO A 12 7.75 8.95 10.73
C PRO A 12 7.89 7.70 11.63
N PRO A 13 6.93 7.43 12.54
CA PRO A 13 7.03 6.41 13.59
C PRO A 13 6.83 4.98 13.07
N ALA A 14 7.66 4.51 12.14
CA ALA A 14 7.63 3.15 11.62
C ALA A 14 7.85 2.09 12.72
N ALA A 15 8.51 2.45 13.82
CA ALA A 15 8.77 1.56 14.96
C ALA A 15 7.51 1.12 15.71
N ARG A 16 6.41 1.90 15.70
CA ARG A 16 5.14 1.55 16.37
C ARG A 16 4.31 0.55 15.58
N TYR A 17 4.57 0.40 14.28
CA TYR A 17 3.82 -0.51 13.43
C TYR A 17 4.45 -1.91 13.32
N ARG A 18 5.67 -2.15 13.86
CA ARG A 18 6.40 -3.44 13.79
C ARG A 18 5.57 -4.67 14.23
N PRO A 19 4.86 -4.68 15.38
CA PRO A 19 4.05 -5.84 15.78
C PRO A 19 2.69 -5.92 15.07
N LEU A 20 2.22 -4.82 14.45
CA LEU A 20 1.00 -4.82 13.63
C LEU A 20 1.29 -5.38 12.23
N MET A 21 2.42 -5.00 11.61
CA MET A 21 2.88 -5.50 10.32
C MET A 21 3.03 -7.02 10.27
N ASP A 22 3.42 -7.65 11.39
CA ASP A 22 3.61 -9.10 11.49
C ASP A 22 2.28 -9.87 11.34
N LYS A 23 1.21 -9.39 11.99
CA LYS A 23 -0.15 -9.95 11.81
C LYS A 23 -0.77 -9.59 10.46
N ILE A 24 -0.41 -8.45 9.88
CA ILE A 24 -0.80 -8.08 8.50
C ILE A 24 0.03 -8.84 7.46
N ALA A 25 0.97 -9.73 7.81
CA ALA A 25 1.65 -10.55 6.81
C ALA A 25 0.90 -11.87 6.51
N ALA A 26 0.00 -12.31 7.41
CA ALA A 26 -0.51 -13.69 7.38
C ALA A 26 -1.78 -13.91 6.53
N ASP A 27 -2.54 -12.86 6.25
CA ASP A 27 -3.91 -12.93 5.71
C ASP A 27 -4.07 -12.17 4.36
N GLN A 28 -3.34 -12.59 3.33
CA GLN A 28 -3.40 -11.97 1.99
C GLN A 28 -4.74 -12.29 1.31
N ALA A 29 -5.54 -11.25 1.04
CA ALA A 29 -6.75 -11.33 0.24
C ALA A 29 -6.42 -11.46 -1.24
N VAL A 30 -7.28 -12.15 -1.97
CA VAL A 30 -7.26 -12.15 -3.44
C VAL A 30 -8.51 -11.42 -3.90
N LEU A 31 -8.28 -10.30 -4.58
CA LEU A 31 -9.34 -9.45 -5.12
C LEU A 31 -9.29 -9.49 -6.63
N HIS A 32 -10.47 -9.51 -7.24
CA HIS A 32 -10.66 -9.22 -8.65
C HIS A 32 -11.08 -7.77 -8.80
N TYR A 33 -10.31 -6.99 -9.52
CA TYR A 33 -10.52 -5.55 -9.66
C TYR A 33 -11.44 -5.26 -10.85
N GLY A 34 -12.55 -4.57 -10.60
CA GLY A 34 -13.47 -4.06 -11.60
C GLY A 34 -13.30 -2.55 -11.82
N ASP A 35 -14.18 -1.98 -12.66
CA ASP A 35 -14.16 -0.56 -13.08
C ASP A 35 -14.79 0.36 -12.04
N GLY A 36 -14.38 0.24 -10.77
CA GLY A 36 -14.93 1.03 -9.65
C GLY A 36 -15.35 0.20 -8.43
N GLU A 37 -15.37 -1.12 -8.56
CA GLU A 37 -15.57 -2.06 -7.45
C GLU A 37 -14.54 -3.19 -7.52
N PHE A 38 -14.33 -3.92 -6.43
CA PHE A 38 -13.53 -5.14 -6.42
C PHE A 38 -14.35 -6.30 -5.84
N ALA A 39 -14.22 -7.48 -6.45
CA ALA A 39 -14.81 -8.71 -5.95
C ALA A 39 -13.79 -9.48 -5.11
N VAL A 40 -14.15 -9.86 -3.89
CA VAL A 40 -13.29 -10.66 -3.02
C VAL A 40 -13.36 -12.12 -3.44
N LEU A 41 -12.33 -12.62 -4.13
CA LEU A 41 -12.23 -14.03 -4.49
C LEU A 41 -11.79 -14.88 -3.30
N LYS A 42 -10.82 -14.36 -2.53
CA LYS A 42 -10.34 -15.00 -1.31
C LYS A 42 -10.37 -13.98 -0.17
N PRO A 43 -11.10 -14.26 0.93
CA PRO A 43 -11.13 -13.37 2.07
C PRO A 43 -9.73 -13.23 2.65
N GLY A 44 -9.38 -11.99 2.96
CA GLY A 44 -8.14 -11.65 3.64
C GLY A 44 -8.22 -10.23 4.19
N ARG A 45 -7.19 -9.81 4.93
CA ARG A 45 -7.13 -8.49 5.58
C ARG A 45 -6.34 -7.45 4.79
N PHE A 46 -5.51 -7.87 3.85
CA PHE A 46 -4.71 -6.96 3.01
C PHE A 46 -4.42 -7.57 1.64
N VAL A 47 -4.09 -6.73 0.66
CA VAL A 47 -3.54 -7.12 -0.65
C VAL A 47 -2.13 -6.55 -0.80
N ARG A 48 -1.27 -7.15 -1.63
CA ARG A 48 0.08 -6.61 -1.85
C ARG A 48 0.10 -5.67 -3.06
N CYS A 49 0.72 -4.51 -2.89
CA CYS A 49 0.92 -3.55 -3.98
C CYS A 49 1.74 -4.18 -5.09
N ALA A 50 1.30 -4.05 -6.35
CA ALA A 50 2.05 -4.62 -7.48
C ALA A 50 3.41 -3.93 -7.75
N VAL A 51 3.60 -2.70 -7.26
CA VAL A 51 4.82 -1.91 -7.51
C VAL A 51 5.82 -2.04 -6.37
N THR A 52 5.37 -1.82 -5.14
CA THR A 52 6.24 -1.79 -3.95
C THR A 52 6.11 -3.04 -3.08
N ASP A 53 5.22 -3.97 -3.41
CA ASP A 53 4.99 -5.23 -2.68
C ASP A 53 4.53 -5.04 -1.21
N LYS A 54 4.22 -3.80 -0.82
CA LYS A 54 3.73 -3.45 0.51
C LYS A 54 2.33 -4.00 0.75
N PRO A 55 2.02 -4.43 1.98
CA PRO A 55 0.66 -4.79 2.36
C PRO A 55 -0.24 -3.55 2.41
N ILE A 56 -1.34 -3.60 1.67
CA ILE A 56 -2.41 -2.62 1.58
C ILE A 56 -3.65 -3.22 2.25
N PRO A 57 -4.07 -2.75 3.43
CA PRO A 57 -5.35 -3.13 4.01
C PRO A 57 -6.51 -2.84 3.05
N LEU A 58 -7.51 -3.73 2.96
CA LEU A 58 -8.65 -3.50 2.05
C LEU A 58 -9.42 -2.21 2.41
N GLU A 59 -9.44 -1.83 3.68
CA GLU A 59 -10.05 -0.60 4.19
C GLU A 59 -9.41 0.69 3.65
N VAL A 60 -8.12 0.65 3.28
CA VAL A 60 -7.40 1.80 2.72
C VAL A 60 -7.13 1.67 1.22
N LEU A 61 -7.48 0.53 0.62
CA LEU A 61 -7.33 0.26 -0.80
C LEU A 61 -8.24 1.20 -1.60
N ARG A 62 -7.64 2.27 -2.14
CA ARG A 62 -8.35 3.30 -2.91
C ARG A 62 -7.93 3.37 -4.38
N TYR A 63 -6.77 2.81 -4.72
CA TYR A 63 -6.20 2.90 -6.06
C TYR A 63 -5.90 1.49 -6.58
N TRP A 64 -6.49 1.14 -7.72
CA TRP A 64 -6.23 -0.12 -8.42
C TRP A 64 -6.42 0.07 -9.92
N SER A 65 -5.93 -0.88 -10.71
CA SER A 65 -6.16 -0.93 -12.16
C SER A 65 -6.91 -2.21 -12.54
N PRO A 66 -8.13 -2.13 -13.09
CA PRO A 66 -8.86 -3.31 -13.57
C PRO A 66 -8.17 -3.97 -14.77
N SER A 67 -7.59 -3.18 -15.68
CA SER A 67 -6.88 -3.71 -16.86
C SER A 67 -5.65 -4.55 -16.49
N ARG A 68 -4.97 -4.20 -15.39
CA ARG A 68 -3.78 -4.93 -14.92
C ARG A 68 -4.06 -5.90 -13.78
N GLN A 69 -5.26 -5.85 -13.18
CA GLN A 69 -5.61 -6.58 -11.95
C GLN A 69 -4.62 -6.30 -10.80
N GLN A 70 -4.20 -5.03 -10.66
CA GLN A 70 -3.14 -4.64 -9.72
C GLN A 70 -3.61 -3.56 -8.75
N PRO A 71 -3.47 -3.77 -7.42
CA PRO A 71 -3.67 -2.73 -6.42
C PRO A 71 -2.42 -1.88 -6.22
N TYR A 72 -2.63 -0.64 -5.83
CA TYR A 72 -1.57 0.33 -5.53
C TYR A 72 -1.80 0.95 -4.15
N PHE A 73 -0.72 1.15 -3.38
CA PHE A 73 -0.83 1.66 -2.00
C PHE A 73 -1.14 3.17 -2.00
N GLY A 74 -0.65 3.91 -3.00
CA GLY A 74 -0.87 5.34 -3.10
C GLY A 74 -1.02 5.86 -4.52
N PRO A 75 -1.41 7.15 -4.65
CA PRO A 75 -1.55 7.82 -5.93
C PRO A 75 -0.21 7.90 -6.68
N ALA A 76 0.92 8.02 -5.97
CA ALA A 76 2.24 8.05 -6.58
C ALA A 76 2.57 6.76 -7.36
N GLU A 77 2.26 5.58 -6.80
CA GLU A 77 2.49 4.30 -7.47
C GLU A 77 1.50 4.07 -8.62
N PHE A 78 0.25 4.50 -8.47
CA PHE A 78 -0.73 4.45 -9.55
C PHE A 78 -0.29 5.31 -10.74
N ILE A 79 0.14 6.55 -10.49
CA ILE A 79 0.64 7.45 -11.53
C ILE A 79 1.88 6.87 -12.21
N ALA A 80 2.84 6.32 -11.44
CA ALA A 80 4.02 5.66 -12.00
C ALA A 80 3.65 4.47 -12.91
N SER A 81 2.65 3.67 -12.52
CA SER A 81 2.14 2.57 -13.34
C SER A 81 1.44 3.06 -14.61
N MET A 82 0.65 4.13 -14.52
CA MET A 82 -0.07 4.74 -15.65
C MET A 82 0.89 5.41 -16.64
N GLN A 83 1.94 6.08 -16.14
CA GLN A 83 2.97 6.73 -16.96
C GLN A 83 3.86 5.72 -17.70
N ALA A 84 3.96 4.48 -17.20
CA ALA A 84 4.71 3.42 -17.85
C ALA A 84 3.99 2.79 -19.06
N ALA A 85 2.75 3.19 -19.36
CA ALA A 85 1.96 2.67 -20.49
C ALA A 85 2.02 3.57 -21.75
N THR A 86 2.98 4.49 -21.83
CA THR A 86 3.25 5.30 -23.03
C THR A 86 4.27 4.67 -23.97
#